data_AF-A0A3C0VI99-F1
#
_entry.id   AF-A0A3C0VI99-F1
#
_cell.length_a   1.000
_cell.length_b   1.000
_cell.length_c   1.000
_cell.angle_alpha   90.00
_cell.angle_beta   90.00
_cell.angle_gamma   90.00
#
_symmetry.space_group_name_H-M   'P 1'
#
loop_
_entity.id
_entity.type
_entity.pdbx_description
1 polymer ?
#
loop_
_entity_poly.entity_id
_entity_poly.type
_entity_poly.pdbx_seq_one_letter_code
_entity_poly.pdbx_strand_id
1 'polypeptide(L)'
;MRRASASIACVMTAWCAAAWCADEARPAAKPVPGMQAVPQPYDQVSFQRDGEEVARFHFGDGLDRPFVFPVIGPSGRSLTRMGHPHDPETHSHHNSVWISHDSVDGASFWTDAPAAGKIAHVRTLALEDGDDSAAVT
;
A
#
# COMPACT_ATOMS: atom_id res chain seq x y z
N MET A 1 -59.83 33.73 -13.47
CA MET A 1 -59.35 32.95 -12.31
C MET A 1 -57.82 33.02 -12.29
N ARG A 2 -57.24 33.84 -11.40
CA ARG A 2 -55.79 34.05 -11.28
C ARG A 2 -55.27 33.11 -10.18
N ARG A 3 -54.33 32.21 -10.50
CA ARG A 3 -53.62 31.40 -9.50
C ARG A 3 -52.27 32.06 -9.23
N ALA A 4 -52.12 32.66 -8.06
CA ALA A 4 -50.83 33.06 -7.52
C ALA A 4 -50.21 31.82 -6.86
N SER A 5 -49.02 31.42 -7.29
CA SER A 5 -48.18 30.48 -6.52
C SER A 5 -47.20 31.29 -5.71
N ALA A 6 -47.32 31.18 -4.39
CA ALA A 6 -46.40 31.78 -3.43
C ALA A 6 -45.13 30.92 -3.33
N SER A 7 -43.97 31.51 -3.57
CA SER A 7 -42.67 30.88 -3.33
C SER A 7 -42.39 30.84 -1.83
N ILE A 8 -42.29 29.64 -1.26
CA ILE A 8 -41.83 29.42 0.11
C ILE A 8 -40.30 29.49 0.09
N ALA A 9 -39.74 30.59 0.60
CA ALA A 9 -38.31 30.70 0.87
C ALA A 9 -38.00 29.99 2.19
N CYS A 10 -37.34 28.84 2.13
CA CYS A 10 -36.84 28.12 3.30
C CYS A 10 -35.52 28.75 3.74
N VAL A 11 -35.53 29.51 4.85
CA VAL A 11 -34.32 30.07 5.45
C VAL A 11 -33.65 28.97 6.27
N MET A 12 -32.61 28.35 5.73
CA MET A 12 -31.77 27.39 6.44
C MET A 12 -30.74 28.17 7.26
N THR A 13 -30.96 28.29 8.57
CA THR A 13 -29.97 28.84 9.50
C THR A 13 -28.85 27.81 9.71
N ALA A 14 -27.67 28.12 9.19
CA ALA A 14 -26.46 27.33 9.36
C ALA A 14 -26.00 27.37 10.82
N TRP A 15 -26.14 26.25 11.54
CA TRP A 15 -25.44 26.02 12.81
C TRP A 15 -24.00 25.60 12.53
N CYS A 16 -23.12 26.60 12.38
CA CYS A 16 -21.68 26.39 12.54
C CYS A 16 -21.37 26.22 14.03
N ALA A 17 -21.55 25.01 14.56
CA ALA A 17 -20.85 24.64 15.79
C ALA A 17 -19.38 24.41 15.41
N ALA A 18 -18.53 25.36 15.77
CA ALA A 18 -17.09 25.19 15.71
C ALA A 18 -16.73 23.94 16.53
N ALA A 19 -16.38 22.85 15.85
CA ALA A 19 -15.70 21.74 16.46
C ALA A 19 -14.32 22.25 16.87
N TRP A 20 -14.22 22.76 18.09
CA TRP A 20 -12.94 22.97 18.74
C TRP A 20 -12.28 21.59 18.86
N CYS A 21 -11.28 21.32 18.02
CA CYS A 21 -10.33 20.24 18.27
C CYS A 21 -9.67 20.52 19.63
N ALA A 22 -10.13 19.83 20.67
CA ALA A 22 -9.33 19.65 21.85
C ALA A 22 -8.24 18.64 21.49
N ASP A 23 -7.14 19.13 20.92
CA ASP A 23 -5.87 18.43 20.95
C ASP A 23 -5.30 18.60 22.37
N GLU A 24 -5.82 17.78 23.29
CA GLU A 24 -5.26 17.66 24.63
C GLU A 24 -3.81 17.17 24.47
N ALA A 25 -2.84 18.05 24.75
CA ALA A 25 -1.43 17.77 24.64
C ALA A 25 -1.06 16.55 25.51
N ARG A 26 -0.98 15.38 24.86
CA ARG A 26 -0.59 14.13 25.51
C ARG A 26 0.87 14.27 25.99
N PRO A 27 1.21 13.71 27.18
CA PRO A 27 2.57 13.77 27.71
C PRO A 27 3.58 13.29 26.66
N ALA A 28 4.70 14.03 26.55
CA ALA A 28 5.76 13.94 25.53
C ALA A 28 5.81 12.60 24.78
N ALA A 29 4.99 12.49 23.73
CA ALA A 29 5.05 11.34 22.83
C ALA A 29 6.45 11.29 22.22
N LYS A 30 7.00 10.08 22.09
CA LYS A 30 8.23 9.90 21.33
C LYS A 30 8.00 10.40 19.90
N PRO A 31 8.95 11.11 19.29
CA PRO A 31 8.87 11.46 17.88
C PRO A 31 8.62 10.21 17.04
N VAL A 32 7.75 10.34 16.04
CA VAL A 32 7.58 9.30 15.03
C VAL A 32 8.83 9.30 14.14
N PRO A 33 9.49 8.15 13.93
CA PRO A 33 10.67 8.09 13.07
C PRO A 33 10.36 8.51 11.62
N GLY A 34 11.35 9.08 10.94
CA GLY A 34 11.21 9.54 9.55
C GLY A 34 10.89 8.42 8.56
N MET A 35 11.37 7.20 8.81
CA MET A 35 11.08 5.99 8.03
C MET A 35 10.38 4.94 8.89
N GLN A 36 9.31 4.33 8.36
CA GLN A 36 8.53 3.32 9.08
C GLN A 36 8.19 2.10 8.21
N ALA A 37 8.15 0.92 8.83
CA ALA A 37 7.68 -0.34 8.24
C ALA A 37 6.32 -0.70 8.84
N VAL A 38 5.24 -0.17 8.27
CA VAL A 38 3.89 -0.23 8.83
C VAL A 38 3.15 -1.48 8.31
N PRO A 39 2.75 -2.43 9.18
CA PRO A 39 1.90 -3.56 8.79
C PRO A 39 0.56 -3.09 8.21
N GLN A 40 0.07 -3.82 7.22
CA GLN A 40 -1.19 -3.58 6.53
C GLN A 40 -1.98 -4.89 6.43
N PRO A 41 -3.31 -4.83 6.23
CA PRO A 41 -4.11 -6.02 5.95
C PRO A 41 -3.58 -6.81 4.75
N TYR A 42 -3.95 -8.10 4.69
CA TYR A 42 -3.58 -9.02 3.59
C TYR A 42 -2.08 -9.26 3.45
N ASP A 43 -1.37 -9.33 4.58
CA ASP A 43 0.06 -9.68 4.64
C ASP A 43 0.92 -8.74 3.81
N GLN A 44 0.82 -7.46 4.16
CA GLN A 44 1.50 -6.37 3.51
C GLN A 44 2.25 -5.52 4.54
N VAL A 45 3.38 -4.94 4.12
CA VAL A 45 4.10 -3.93 4.90
C VAL A 45 4.31 -2.71 4.01
N SER A 46 3.78 -1.57 4.45
CA SER A 46 3.97 -0.28 3.82
C SER A 46 5.23 0.36 4.39
N PHE A 47 6.22 0.61 3.54
CA PHE A 47 7.37 1.43 3.88
C PHE A 47 7.01 2.89 3.62
N GLN A 48 7.11 3.71 4.65
CA GLN A 48 6.70 5.11 4.60
C GLN A 48 7.87 6.02 4.95
N ARG A 49 7.94 7.17 4.29
CA ARG A 49 8.80 8.30 4.65
C ARG A 49 7.91 9.48 5.03
N ASP A 50 8.07 10.02 6.24
CA ASP A 50 7.30 11.15 6.74
C ASP A 50 5.77 10.95 6.61
N GLY A 51 5.31 9.71 6.78
CA GLY A 51 3.90 9.31 6.64
C GLY A 51 3.41 9.06 5.21
N GLU A 52 4.26 9.22 4.19
CA GLU A 52 3.94 8.93 2.79
C GLU A 52 4.54 7.59 2.36
N GLU A 53 3.74 6.74 1.71
CA GLU A 53 4.21 5.44 1.21
C GLU A 53 5.26 5.60 0.10
N VAL A 54 6.42 4.95 0.26
CA VAL A 54 7.50 4.90 -0.72
C VAL A 54 7.64 3.52 -1.36
N ALA A 55 7.27 2.47 -0.65
CA ALA A 55 7.26 1.11 -1.17
C ALA A 55 6.28 0.22 -0.38
N ARG A 56 5.83 -0.88 -0.98
CA ARG A 56 5.01 -1.87 -0.26
C ARG A 56 5.44 -3.29 -0.56
N PHE A 57 5.74 -4.04 0.48
CA PHE A 57 6.05 -5.46 0.40
C PHE A 57 4.77 -6.29 0.57
N HIS A 58 4.52 -7.21 -0.37
CA HIS A 58 3.38 -8.12 -0.36
C HIS A 58 3.89 -9.54 -0.21
N PHE A 59 3.35 -10.29 0.75
CA PHE A 59 3.85 -11.62 1.08
C PHE A 59 2.78 -12.60 1.53
N GLY A 60 1.51 -12.33 1.21
CA GLY A 60 0.39 -13.18 1.60
C GLY A 60 0.43 -14.57 1.01
N ASP A 61 -0.17 -15.52 1.75
CA ASP A 61 -0.17 -16.94 1.40
C ASP A 61 -0.86 -17.25 0.07
N GLY A 62 -1.71 -16.35 -0.43
CA GLY A 62 -2.36 -16.47 -1.74
C GLY A 62 -1.46 -16.14 -2.94
N LEU A 63 -0.25 -15.63 -2.72
CA LEU A 63 0.67 -15.23 -3.79
C LEU A 63 1.62 -16.36 -4.17
N ASP A 64 1.94 -16.50 -5.46
CA ASP A 64 2.98 -17.44 -5.93
C ASP A 64 4.38 -17.04 -5.48
N ARG A 65 4.58 -15.74 -5.21
CA ARG A 65 5.84 -15.12 -4.82
C ARG A 65 5.64 -13.76 -4.14
N PRO A 66 6.46 -13.38 -3.15
CA PRO A 66 6.48 -12.02 -2.63
C PRO A 66 7.02 -11.03 -3.67
N PHE A 67 6.53 -9.80 -3.60
CA PHE A 67 6.98 -8.71 -4.47
C PHE A 67 6.85 -7.35 -3.78
N VAL A 68 7.51 -6.35 -4.35
CA VAL A 68 7.42 -4.95 -3.91
C VAL A 68 6.66 -4.13 -4.95
N PHE A 69 5.49 -3.62 -4.58
CA PHE A 69 4.69 -2.72 -5.42
C PHE A 69 3.67 -1.91 -4.58
N PRO A 70 3.55 -0.59 -4.77
CA PRO A 70 4.32 0.24 -5.69
C PRO A 70 5.76 0.45 -5.20
N VAL A 71 6.60 0.99 -6.08
CA VAL A 71 7.86 1.67 -5.70
C VAL A 71 7.70 3.12 -6.15
N ILE A 72 7.52 4.03 -5.20
CA ILE A 72 7.16 5.43 -5.46
C ILE A 72 8.43 6.30 -5.44
N GLY A 73 8.66 7.01 -6.54
CA GLY A 73 9.78 7.93 -6.65
C GLY A 73 9.47 9.29 -6.03
N PRO A 74 10.49 10.18 -5.90
CA PRO A 74 10.34 11.48 -5.22
C PRO A 74 9.30 12.43 -5.82
N SER A 75 8.80 12.16 -7.04
CA SER A 75 7.71 12.93 -7.64
C SER A 75 6.31 12.45 -7.22
N GLY A 76 6.21 11.51 -6.28
CA GLY A 76 4.95 10.84 -5.90
C GLY A 76 4.39 9.90 -6.97
N ARG A 77 5.20 9.52 -7.98
CA ARG A 77 4.79 8.61 -9.06
C ARG A 77 5.42 7.25 -8.88
N SER A 78 4.66 6.19 -9.16
CA SER A 78 5.21 4.84 -9.21
C SER A 78 6.26 4.74 -10.32
N LEU A 79 7.43 4.21 -9.97
CA LEU A 79 8.53 3.90 -10.88
C LEU A 79 8.32 2.56 -11.60
N THR A 80 7.49 1.70 -11.02
CA THR A 80 7.16 0.37 -11.54
C THR A 80 5.66 0.25 -11.78
N ARG A 81 5.25 -0.85 -12.43
CA ARG A 81 3.85 -1.20 -12.66
C ARG A 81 3.64 -2.70 -12.47
N MET A 82 2.37 -3.09 -12.38
CA MET A 82 1.96 -4.49 -12.47
C MET A 82 1.68 -4.89 -13.91
N GLY A 83 2.11 -6.09 -14.29
CA GLY A 83 1.81 -6.72 -15.56
C GLY A 83 2.52 -6.12 -16.78
N HIS A 84 2.39 -6.86 -17.89
CA HIS A 84 2.87 -6.44 -19.20
C HIS A 84 1.73 -5.77 -20.01
N PRO A 85 1.87 -4.53 -20.53
CA PRO A 85 0.78 -3.73 -21.12
C PRO A 85 0.17 -4.32 -22.38
N HIS A 86 0.97 -5.10 -23.11
CA HIS A 86 0.60 -5.64 -24.41
C HIS A 86 0.43 -7.15 -24.37
N ASP A 87 0.66 -7.78 -23.21
CA ASP A 87 0.56 -9.24 -23.06
C ASP A 87 0.38 -9.65 -21.58
N PRO A 88 -0.71 -9.23 -20.93
CA PRO A 88 -0.90 -9.46 -19.49
C PRO A 88 -1.10 -10.93 -19.13
N GLU A 89 -1.49 -11.77 -20.10
CA GLU A 89 -1.81 -13.18 -19.85
C GLU A 89 -0.55 -14.06 -19.88
N THR A 90 0.32 -13.93 -20.90
CA THR A 90 1.52 -14.79 -20.97
C THR A 90 2.70 -14.23 -20.17
N HIS A 91 2.65 -12.94 -19.84
CA HIS A 91 3.64 -12.23 -19.01
C HIS A 91 3.01 -11.75 -17.69
N SER A 92 2.07 -12.54 -17.15
CA SER A 92 1.38 -12.29 -15.88
C SER A 92 2.34 -12.19 -14.69
N HIS A 93 3.50 -12.84 -14.77
CA HIS A 93 4.54 -12.86 -13.72
C HIS A 93 5.30 -11.53 -13.56
N HIS A 94 5.03 -10.51 -14.38
CA HIS A 94 5.65 -9.18 -14.28
C HIS A 94 5.11 -8.39 -13.07
N ASN A 95 5.48 -8.81 -11.86
CA ASN A 95 5.06 -8.22 -10.60
C ASN A 95 6.10 -7.22 -10.06
N SER A 96 6.24 -6.06 -10.71
CA SER A 96 7.13 -4.98 -10.24
C SER A 96 8.54 -5.50 -9.88
N VAL A 97 8.98 -5.39 -8.63
CA VAL A 97 10.28 -5.86 -8.14
C VAL A 97 10.11 -7.11 -7.30
N TRP A 98 10.79 -8.18 -7.70
CA TRP A 98 10.82 -9.48 -7.01
C TRP A 98 12.08 -10.24 -7.45
N ILE A 99 12.40 -11.33 -6.76
CA ILE A 99 13.57 -12.15 -7.02
C ILE A 99 13.12 -13.58 -7.29
N SER A 100 13.74 -14.24 -8.27
CA SER A 100 13.46 -15.62 -8.59
C SER A 100 14.62 -16.31 -9.32
N HIS A 101 14.53 -17.63 -9.40
CA HIS A 101 15.31 -18.49 -10.28
C HIS A 101 14.38 -19.13 -11.30
N ASP A 102 14.79 -19.19 -12.57
CA ASP A 102 13.95 -19.81 -13.60
C ASP A 102 13.70 -21.30 -13.35
N SER A 103 14.73 -22.06 -12.96
CA SER A 103 14.64 -23.50 -12.73
C SER A 103 15.50 -23.94 -11.54
N VAL A 104 14.91 -24.71 -10.63
CA VAL A 104 15.58 -25.37 -9.51
C VAL A 104 15.05 -26.81 -9.45
N ASP A 105 15.93 -27.79 -9.61
CA ASP A 105 15.59 -29.22 -9.63
C ASP A 105 14.43 -29.58 -10.59
N GLY A 106 14.40 -28.92 -11.75
CA GLY A 106 13.36 -29.13 -12.77
C GLY A 106 12.03 -28.40 -12.51
N ALA A 107 11.86 -27.74 -11.37
CA ALA A 107 10.70 -26.89 -11.08
C ALA A 107 10.97 -25.43 -11.44
N SER A 108 10.01 -24.76 -12.09
CA SER A 108 10.14 -23.34 -12.42
C SER A 108 9.57 -22.43 -11.33
N PHE A 109 10.33 -21.42 -10.92
CA PHE A 109 9.87 -20.39 -9.97
C PHE A 109 9.69 -19.02 -10.64
N TRP A 110 9.77 -18.97 -11.97
CA TRP A 110 9.60 -17.75 -12.76
C TRP A 110 8.20 -17.62 -13.36
N THR A 111 7.68 -18.72 -13.91
CA THR A 111 6.38 -18.72 -14.61
C THR A 111 5.18 -18.83 -13.65
N ASP A 112 3.97 -18.55 -14.14
CA ASP A 112 2.69 -18.77 -13.46
C ASP A 112 1.97 -20.04 -13.99
N ALA A 113 2.71 -20.98 -14.57
CA ALA A 113 2.13 -22.20 -15.15
C ALA A 113 1.51 -23.11 -14.06
N PRO A 114 0.49 -23.92 -14.40
CA PRO A 114 0.00 -24.95 -13.49
C PRO A 114 1.14 -25.86 -13.02
N ALA A 115 1.26 -26.07 -11.70
CA ALA A 115 2.35 -26.80 -11.04
C ALA A 115 3.73 -26.12 -11.03
N ALA A 116 3.82 -24.81 -11.32
CA ALA A 116 5.02 -24.03 -11.04
C ALA A 116 5.36 -24.02 -9.53
N GLY A 117 6.65 -23.84 -9.25
CA GLY A 117 7.17 -23.68 -7.90
C GLY A 117 6.74 -22.35 -7.28
N LYS A 118 6.55 -22.38 -5.95
CA LYS A 118 6.14 -21.23 -5.16
C LYS A 118 7.30 -20.70 -4.32
N ILE A 119 7.51 -19.39 -4.32
CA ILE A 119 8.38 -18.71 -3.35
C ILE A 119 7.48 -18.29 -2.20
N ALA A 120 7.60 -18.92 -1.03
CA ALA A 120 6.76 -18.61 0.11
C ALA A 120 7.50 -17.76 1.14
N HIS A 121 6.84 -16.70 1.62
CA HIS A 121 7.27 -16.04 2.86
C HIS A 121 7.02 -16.98 4.03
N VAL A 122 8.04 -17.21 4.86
CA VAL A 122 7.94 -18.16 5.97
C VAL A 122 7.54 -17.47 7.26
N ARG A 123 8.17 -16.34 7.57
CA ARG A 123 7.90 -15.54 8.77
C ARG A 123 8.56 -14.17 8.68
N THR A 124 7.97 -13.22 9.39
CA THR A 124 8.61 -11.94 9.72
C THR A 124 9.17 -12.03 11.14
N LEU A 125 10.47 -11.81 11.27
CA LEU A 125 11.21 -11.76 12.52
C LEU A 125 11.09 -10.39 13.20
N ALA A 126 11.22 -9.31 12.42
CA ALA A 126 11.15 -7.96 12.95
C ALA A 126 10.63 -6.95 11.92
N LEU A 127 10.06 -5.88 12.46
CA LEU A 127 9.78 -4.63 11.76
C LEU A 127 10.52 -3.53 12.49
N GLU A 128 11.33 -2.80 11.76
CA GLU A 128 12.23 -1.79 12.31
C GLU A 128 11.91 -0.44 11.69
N ASP A 129 11.67 0.55 12.55
CA ASP A 129 11.49 1.95 12.19
C ASP A 129 12.75 2.73 12.58
N GLY A 130 13.08 3.79 11.85
CA GLY A 130 14.27 4.62 12.09
C GLY A 130 14.19 5.93 11.35
N ASP A 131 15.09 6.88 11.65
CA ASP A 131 15.03 8.20 11.01
C ASP A 131 15.38 8.14 9.51
N ASP A 132 16.34 7.29 9.15
CA ASP A 132 16.87 7.18 7.78
C ASP A 132 16.49 5.87 7.07
N SER A 133 16.03 4.86 7.79
CA SER A 133 15.73 3.53 7.25
C SER A 133 14.64 2.81 8.02
N ALA A 134 13.90 1.96 7.32
CA ALA A 134 13.00 0.98 7.90
C ALA A 134 13.19 -0.38 7.23
N ALA A 135 12.91 -1.47 7.94
CA ALA A 135 13.19 -2.82 7.46
C ALA A 135 12.14 -3.86 7.89
N VAL A 136 12.04 -4.92 7.09
CA VAL A 136 11.39 -6.18 7.42
C VAL A 136 12.44 -7.28 7.32
N THR A 137 12.57 -8.12 8.35
CA THR A 137 13.52 -9.25 8.39
C THR A 137 12.84 -10.55 8.79
#